data_AF-A0A7J8M1H0-F1
#
_entry.id   AF-A0A7J8M1H0-F1
#
_cell.length_a   1.000
_cell.length_b   1.000
_cell.length_c   1.000
_cell.angle_alpha   90.00
_cell.angle_beta   90.00
_cell.angle_gamma   90.00
#
_symmetry.space_group_name_H-M   'P 1'
#
loop_
_entity.id
_entity.type
_entity.pdbx_description
1 polymer ?
#
loop_
_entity_poly.entity_id
_entity_poly.type
_entity_poly.pdbx_seq_one_letter_code
_entity_poly.pdbx_strand_id
1 'polypeptide(L)'
;MNFRSLEDFWAFYVNQHSKPSTRRWHFAGTLMSIVLFIYSMLFNWWFLVFVPICGYGFAWYSHFFVEGNVPATFGHPFWSLLCDFRMF
;
A
#
# COMPACT_ATOMS: atom_id res chain seq x y z
N MET A 1 -0.24 -12.16 13.95
CA MET A 1 0.89 -11.63 14.76
C MET A 1 0.35 -10.46 15.57
N ASN A 2 0.83 -10.26 16.80
CA ASN A 2 0.37 -9.16 17.64
C ASN A 2 1.52 -8.15 17.74
N PHE A 3 1.42 -7.05 16.99
CA PHE A 3 2.45 -6.01 16.96
C PHE A 3 2.12 -4.93 17.99
N ARG A 4 3.12 -4.50 18.76
CA ARG A 4 2.94 -3.54 19.86
C ARG A 4 3.29 -2.11 19.47
N SER A 5 3.98 -1.94 18.34
CA SER A 5 4.41 -0.65 17.80
C SER A 5 4.43 -0.65 16.28
N LEU A 6 4.43 0.55 15.68
CA LEU A 6 4.60 0.70 14.23
C LEU A 6 5.99 0.26 13.78
N GLU A 7 7.01 0.40 14.64
CA GLU A 7 8.38 -0.08 14.40
C GLU A 7 8.44 -1.61 14.28
N ASP A 8 7.78 -2.34 15.18
CA ASP A 8 7.71 -3.81 15.11
C ASP A 8 7.04 -4.27 13.82
N PHE A 9 5.95 -3.59 13.44
CA PHE A 9 5.26 -3.87 12.19
C PHE A 9 6.08 -3.46 10.98
N TRP A 10 6.83 -2.36 11.03
CA TRP A 10 7.69 -1.92 9.94
C TRP A 10 8.74 -2.97 9.60
N ALA A 11 9.39 -3.57 10.61
CA ALA A 11 10.35 -4.65 10.38
C ALA A 11 9.72 -5.84 9.66
N PHE A 12 8.51 -6.24 10.07
CA PHE A 12 7.73 -7.28 9.39
C PHE A 12 7.32 -6.86 7.97
N TYR A 13 6.82 -5.64 7.82
CA TYR A 13 6.32 -5.09 6.56
C TYR A 13 7.41 -5.06 5.49
N VAL A 14 8.60 -4.56 5.81
CA VAL A 14 9.73 -4.53 4.86
C VAL A 14 10.14 -5.94 4.45
N ASN A 15 10.06 -6.92 5.36
CA ASN A 15 10.31 -8.33 5.03
C ASN A 15 9.30 -8.90 4.02
N GLN A 16 8.04 -8.42 4.04
CA GLN A 16 7.03 -8.78 3.04
C GLN A 16 7.26 -8.15 1.66
N HIS A 17 8.27 -7.29 1.49
CA HIS A 17 8.61 -6.61 0.25
C HIS A 17 10.07 -6.89 -0.13
N SER A 18 10.48 -8.16 -0.12
CA SER A 18 11.87 -8.54 -0.34
C SER A 18 12.32 -8.19 -1.77
N LYS A 19 11.44 -8.28 -2.76
CA LYS A 19 11.76 -8.04 -4.17
C LYS A 19 11.67 -6.56 -4.53
N PRO A 20 12.64 -6.00 -5.28
CA PRO A 20 12.58 -4.62 -5.77
C PRO A 20 11.39 -4.32 -6.67
N SER A 21 10.85 -5.33 -7.36
CA SER A 21 9.64 -5.20 -8.18
C SER A 21 8.40 -4.97 -7.33
N THR A 22 8.25 -5.66 -6.20
CA THR A 22 7.13 -5.48 -5.26
C THR A 22 7.11 -4.05 -4.74
N ARG A 23 8.27 -3.53 -4.30
CA ARG A 23 8.40 -2.12 -3.86
C ARG A 23 8.03 -1.12 -4.96
N ARG A 24 8.41 -1.38 -6.20
CA ARG A 24 8.05 -0.51 -7.35
C ARG A 24 6.55 -0.48 -7.63
N TRP A 25 5.86 -1.62 -7.50
CA TRP A 25 4.40 -1.66 -7.63
C TRP A 25 3.70 -0.87 -6.53
N HIS A 26 4.19 -0.96 -5.28
CA HIS A 26 3.68 -0.13 -4.19
C HIS A 26 3.92 1.35 -4.46
N PHE A 27 5.12 1.73 -4.91
CA PHE A 27 5.41 3.12 -5.29
C PHE A 27 4.44 3.64 -6.37
N ALA A 28 4.20 2.86 -7.42
CA ALA A 28 3.25 3.20 -8.47
C ALA A 28 1.81 3.33 -7.94
N GLY A 29 1.39 2.41 -7.06
CA GLY A 29 0.07 2.44 -6.42
C GLY A 29 -0.13 3.66 -5.51
N THR A 30 0.86 3.98 -4.68
CA THR A 30 0.85 5.16 -3.79
C THR A 30 0.82 6.44 -4.61
N LEU A 31 1.67 6.57 -5.65
CA LEU A 31 1.66 7.73 -6.54
C LEU A 31 0.30 7.92 -7.22
N MET A 32 -0.28 6.84 -7.78
CA MET A 32 -1.59 6.88 -8.41
C MET A 32 -2.68 7.31 -7.42
N SER A 33 -2.62 6.82 -6.19
CA SER A 33 -3.57 7.18 -5.12
C SER A 33 -3.48 8.66 -4.75
N ILE A 34 -2.27 9.22 -4.67
CA ILE A 34 -2.05 10.65 -4.41
C ILE A 34 -2.63 11.49 -5.57
N VAL A 35 -2.34 11.12 -6.82
CA VAL A 35 -2.86 11.83 -8.00
C VAL A 35 -4.40 11.80 -8.02
N LEU A 36 -5.01 10.64 -7.77
CA LEU A 36 -6.47 10.50 -7.70
C LEU A 36 -7.07 11.29 -6.54
N PHE A 37 -6.39 11.33 -5.39
CA PHE A 37 -6.84 12.14 -4.26
C PHE A 37 -6.86 13.63 -4.62
N ILE A 38 -5.77 14.16 -5.18
CA ILE A 38 -5.70 15.55 -5.64
C ILE A 38 -6.78 15.83 -6.69
N TYR A 39 -6.94 14.95 -7.67
CA TYR A 39 -7.97 15.08 -8.70
C TYR A 39 -9.38 15.12 -8.09
N SER A 40 -9.67 14.26 -7.11
CA SER A 40 -10.97 14.19 -6.46
C SER A 40 -11.33 15.47 -5.71
N MET A 41 -10.33 16.11 -5.08
CA MET A 41 -10.52 17.37 -4.35
C MET A 41 -10.75 18.55 -5.30
N LEU A 42 -10.13 18.54 -6.48
CA LEU A 42 -10.19 19.66 -7.42
C LEU A 42 -11.39 19.59 -8.38
N PHE A 43 -11.79 18.38 -8.80
CA PHE A 43 -12.74 18.20 -9.90
C PHE A 43 -13.99 17.43 -9.50
N ASN A 44 -13.85 16.26 -8.88
CA ASN A 44 -14.99 15.40 -8.58
C ASN A 44 -14.72 14.44 -7.40
N TRP A 45 -15.43 14.68 -6.29
CA TRP A 45 -15.30 13.92 -5.05
C TRP A 45 -15.62 12.44 -5.20
N TRP A 46 -16.40 12.03 -6.21
CA TRP A 46 -16.65 10.61 -6.50
C TRP A 46 -15.38 9.82 -6.76
N PHE A 47 -14.30 10.46 -7.23
CA PHE A 47 -13.02 9.78 -7.48
C PHE A 47 -12.29 9.36 -6.21
N LEU A 48 -12.72 9.84 -5.03
CA LEU A 48 -12.19 9.37 -3.75
C LEU A 48 -12.30 7.85 -3.59
N VAL A 49 -13.32 7.21 -4.19
CA VAL A 49 -13.50 5.76 -4.13
C VAL A 49 -12.34 5.01 -4.79
N PHE A 50 -11.72 5.60 -5.82
CA PHE A 50 -10.61 4.98 -6.54
C PHE A 50 -9.28 5.09 -5.80
N VAL A 51 -9.14 6.00 -4.83
CA VAL A 51 -7.91 6.18 -4.04
C VAL A 51 -7.50 4.87 -3.34
N PRO A 52 -8.33 4.25 -2.46
CA PRO A 52 -7.95 3.00 -1.82
C PRO A 52 -7.93 1.82 -2.81
N ILE A 53 -8.78 1.82 -3.84
CA ILE A 53 -8.84 0.74 -4.84
C ILE A 53 -7.54 0.67 -5.63
N CYS A 54 -7.04 1.79 -6.11
CA CYS A 54 -5.78 1.82 -6.85
C CYS A 54 -4.60 1.52 -5.92
N GLY A 55 -4.50 2.20 -4.77
CA GLY A 55 -3.39 2.00 -3.84
C GLY A 55 -3.23 0.54 -3.43
N TYR A 56 -4.28 -0.05 -2.86
CA TYR A 56 -4.23 -1.44 -2.45
C TYR A 56 -4.31 -2.43 -3.61
N GLY A 57 -4.98 -2.10 -4.71
CA GLY A 57 -5.05 -2.98 -5.88
C GLY A 57 -3.67 -3.27 -6.47
N PHE A 58 -2.84 -2.23 -6.64
CA PHE A 58 -1.46 -2.41 -7.10
C PHE A 58 -0.59 -3.16 -6.07
N ALA A 59 -0.75 -2.84 -4.79
CA ALA A 59 -0.06 -3.54 -3.70
C ALA A 59 -0.38 -5.05 -3.69
N TRP A 60 -1.67 -5.40 -3.70
CA TRP A 60 -2.15 -6.77 -3.68
C TRP A 60 -1.70 -7.56 -4.91
N TYR A 61 -1.78 -6.95 -6.10
CA TYR A 61 -1.25 -7.56 -7.32
C TYR A 61 0.22 -7.95 -7.14
N SER A 62 1.03 -7.04 -6.60
CA SER A 62 2.45 -7.31 -6.39
C SER A 62 2.68 -8.43 -5.37
N HIS A 63 1.93 -8.46 -4.27
CA HIS A 63 2.05 -9.52 -3.27
C HIS A 63 1.67 -10.89 -3.82
N PHE A 64 0.55 -11.00 -4.54
CA PHE A 64 0.09 -12.30 -5.06
C PHE A 64 0.91 -12.82 -6.24
N PHE A 65 1.30 -11.95 -7.17
CA PHE A 65 1.89 -12.38 -8.44
C PHE A 65 3.41 -12.15 -8.55
N VAL A 66 3.96 -11.22 -7.77
CA VAL A 66 5.39 -10.87 -7.85
C VAL A 66 6.14 -11.40 -6.62
N GLU A 67 5.68 -11.06 -5.43
CA GLU A 67 6.29 -11.49 -4.17
C GLU A 67 5.99 -12.97 -3.89
N GLY A 68 4.73 -13.38 -4.04
CA GLY A 68 4.23 -14.72 -3.73
C GLY A 68 3.82 -14.89 -2.26
N ASN A 69 3.35 -13.82 -1.61
CA ASN A 69 2.88 -13.82 -0.22
C ASN A 69 1.50 -13.16 -0.08
N VAL A 70 0.96 -13.19 1.13
CA VAL A 70 -0.34 -12.58 1.45
C VAL A 70 -0.12 -11.14 1.93
N PRO A 71 -0.86 -10.14 1.41
CA PRO A 71 -0.74 -8.76 1.85
C PRO A 71 -0.91 -8.59 3.36
N ALA A 72 0.02 -7.86 3.99
CA ALA A 72 -0.07 -7.50 5.41
C ALA A 72 -1.33 -6.68 5.74
N THR A 73 -1.87 -5.97 4.73
CA THR A 73 -3.06 -5.14 4.82
C THR A 73 -4.30 -5.90 5.29
N PHE A 74 -4.39 -7.21 5.04
CA PHE A 74 -5.54 -8.00 5.52
C PHE A 74 -5.57 -8.18 7.04
N GLY A 75 -4.41 -8.11 7.71
CA GLY A 75 -4.33 -8.14 9.16
C GLY A 75 -4.28 -6.75 9.79
N HIS A 76 -3.61 -5.80 9.14
CA HIS A 76 -3.33 -4.48 9.70
C HIS A 76 -3.47 -3.36 8.65
N PRO A 77 -4.68 -3.05 8.17
CA PRO A 77 -4.88 -2.18 7.00
C PRO A 77 -4.30 -0.77 7.19
N PHE A 78 -4.55 -0.15 8.34
CA PHE A 78 -4.06 1.19 8.64
C PHE A 78 -2.53 1.25 8.80
N TRP A 79 -1.94 0.22 9.42
CA TRP A 79 -0.49 0.18 9.59
C TRP A 79 0.20 -0.10 8.26
N SER A 80 -0.38 -0.97 7.42
CA SER A 80 0.06 -1.15 6.04
C SER A 80 0.03 0.15 5.26
N LEU A 81 -1.03 0.95 5.37
CA LEU A 81 -1.13 2.25 4.71
C LEU A 81 0.00 3.19 5.16
N LEU A 82 0.20 3.33 6.47
CA LEU A 82 1.28 4.17 7.02
C LEU A 82 2.66 3.68 6.56
N CYS A 83 2.86 2.37 6.48
CA CYS A 83 4.11 1.79 5.98
C CYS A 83 4.27 1.96 4.46
N ASP A 84 3.19 1.93 3.67
CA ASP A 84 3.22 2.25 2.24
C ASP A 84 3.73 3.68 2.03
N PHE A 85 3.24 4.65 2.81
CA PHE A 85 3.74 6.03 2.78
C PHE A 85 5.17 6.18 3.33
N ARG A 86 5.57 5.35 4.30
CA ARG A 86 6.95 5.33 4.81
C ARG A 86 7.95 4.75 3.81
N MET A 87 7.50 3.83 2.96
CA MET A 87 8.32 3.20 1.92
C MET A 87 8.39 4.04 0.63
N PHE A 88 7.37 4.84 0.36
CA PHE A 88 7.28 5.76 -0.78
C PHE A 88 8.32 6.87 -0.71
#